data_AF-A0A920QGL4-F1
#
_entry.id   AF-A0A920QGL4-F1
#
_cell.length_a   1.000
_cell.length_b   1.000
_cell.length_c   1.000
_cell.angle_alpha   90.00
_cell.angle_beta   90.00
_cell.angle_gamma   90.00
#
_symmetry.space_group_name_H-M   'P 1'
#
loop_
_entity.id
_entity.type
_entity.pdbx_description
1 polymer ?
#
loop_
_entity_poly.entity_id
_entity_poly.type
_entity_poly.pdbx_seq_one_letter_code
_entity_poly.pdbx_strand_id
1 'polypeptide(L)'
;MIYFSDPRYVGDEKEEQDQMAVYRYNPTDGSVKLAIGADQVEKPNGIALSPDGGTLYVAENNNTPNGRMTLNAFTIHGDGSLGPKKVIVDFGAEAGIDGMTIDVQGNIYAAVRSTNRFGIVVYTSSGFGNLGPYPDRDTANQLLFWHRRGSQRAVRHGRRWLVPHHDERRRIPPLHRSLGQGRLGRTVRR
;
A
#
# COMPACT_ATOMS: atom_id res chain seq x y z
N MET A 1 4.45 -4.33 -19.49
CA MET A 1 3.62 -5.30 -18.76
C MET A 1 2.62 -4.52 -17.92
N ILE A 2 1.38 -5.00 -17.79
CA ILE A 2 0.37 -4.39 -16.92
C ILE A 2 0.00 -5.42 -15.87
N TYR A 3 -0.02 -5.03 -14.60
CA TYR A 3 -0.47 -5.89 -13.50
C TYR A 3 -1.84 -5.42 -13.02
N PHE A 4 -2.69 -6.35 -12.59
CA PHE A 4 -3.98 -6.05 -11.97
C PHE A 4 -4.36 -7.15 -10.98
N SER A 5 -5.03 -6.76 -9.90
CA SER A 5 -5.63 -7.65 -8.92
C SER A 5 -7.10 -7.86 -9.22
N ASP A 6 -7.63 -9.06 -9.00
CA ASP A 6 -9.06 -9.35 -9.15
C ASP A 6 -9.64 -10.03 -7.89
N PRO A 7 -9.96 -9.26 -6.83
CA PRO A 7 -10.51 -9.80 -5.59
C PRO A 7 -12.03 -9.62 -5.49
N ARG A 8 -12.72 -10.55 -4.83
CA ARG A 8 -14.13 -10.39 -4.46
C ARG A 8 -14.30 -10.02 -2.99
N TYR A 9 -14.70 -8.79 -2.74
CA TYR A 9 -14.91 -8.27 -1.37
C TYR A 9 -16.37 -8.24 -0.93
N VAL A 10 -17.31 -8.20 -1.87
CA VAL A 10 -18.75 -8.06 -1.64
C VAL A 10 -19.51 -8.85 -2.71
N GLY A 11 -20.78 -9.15 -2.45
CA GLY A 11 -21.65 -9.82 -3.41
C GLY A 11 -21.71 -11.33 -3.20
N ASP A 12 -22.75 -11.97 -3.77
CA ASP A 12 -23.06 -13.41 -3.68
C ASP A 12 -22.95 -14.13 -5.03
N GLU A 13 -22.62 -13.39 -6.10
CA GLU A 13 -22.40 -13.91 -7.44
C GLU A 13 -21.32 -15.00 -7.50
N LYS A 14 -21.46 -15.90 -8.46
CA LYS A 14 -20.46 -16.93 -8.71
C LYS A 14 -19.17 -16.28 -9.23
N GLU A 15 -18.04 -16.61 -8.64
CA GLU A 15 -16.73 -16.21 -9.17
C GLU A 15 -16.46 -16.95 -10.48
N GLU A 16 -16.15 -16.19 -11.54
CA GLU A 16 -15.77 -16.74 -12.84
C GLU A 16 -14.30 -17.20 -12.87
N GLN A 17 -13.51 -16.69 -11.93
CA GLN A 17 -12.09 -17.00 -11.75
C GLN A 17 -11.88 -18.14 -10.75
N ASP A 18 -10.82 -18.92 -10.94
CA ASP A 18 -10.48 -20.03 -10.03
C ASP A 18 -9.99 -19.54 -8.65
N GLN A 19 -9.45 -18.33 -8.58
CA GLN A 19 -8.88 -17.75 -7.37
C GLN A 19 -8.83 -16.22 -7.45
N MET A 20 -8.89 -15.57 -6.28
CA MET A 20 -8.59 -14.15 -6.13
C MET A 20 -7.08 -13.95 -6.23
N ALA A 21 -6.62 -13.32 -7.30
CA ALA A 21 -5.21 -13.34 -7.67
C ALA A 21 -4.73 -12.01 -8.28
N VAL A 22 -3.41 -11.93 -8.49
CA VAL A 22 -2.81 -10.89 -9.33
C VAL A 22 -2.45 -11.50 -10.67
N TYR A 23 -2.87 -10.83 -11.74
CA TYR A 23 -2.61 -11.21 -13.11
C TYR A 23 -1.67 -10.20 -13.78
N ARG A 24 -1.00 -10.66 -14.83
CA ARG A 24 -0.23 -9.81 -15.74
C ARG A 24 -0.77 -9.90 -17.16
N TYR A 25 -1.00 -8.75 -17.77
CA TYR A 25 -1.35 -8.60 -19.17
C TYR A 25 -0.14 -8.14 -19.98
N ASN A 26 0.17 -8.88 -21.04
CA ASN A 26 1.20 -8.54 -22.00
C ASN A 26 0.57 -7.82 -23.21
N PRO A 27 0.80 -6.51 -23.39
CA PRO A 27 0.22 -5.76 -24.50
C PRO A 27 0.81 -6.14 -25.87
N THR A 28 1.95 -6.84 -25.90
CA THR A 28 2.59 -7.24 -27.17
C THR A 28 1.86 -8.40 -27.84
N ASP A 29 1.39 -9.38 -27.06
CA ASP A 29 0.72 -10.59 -27.57
C ASP A 29 -0.73 -10.74 -27.09
N GLY A 30 -1.22 -9.83 -26.25
CA GLY A 30 -2.57 -9.84 -25.69
C GLY A 30 -2.79 -10.89 -24.60
N SER A 31 -1.76 -11.62 -24.16
CA SER A 31 -1.91 -12.70 -23.19
C SER A 31 -2.12 -12.18 -21.76
N VAL A 32 -2.99 -12.87 -21.02
CA VAL A 32 -3.17 -12.72 -19.58
C VAL A 32 -2.61 -13.97 -18.89
N LYS A 33 -1.77 -13.78 -17.88
CA LYS A 33 -1.16 -14.87 -17.11
C LYS A 33 -1.29 -14.60 -15.62
N LEU A 34 -1.43 -15.66 -14.83
CA LEU A 34 -1.32 -15.58 -13.38
C LEU A 34 0.09 -15.06 -13.01
N ALA A 35 0.15 -14.05 -12.15
CA ALA A 35 1.39 -13.49 -11.64
C ALA A 35 1.61 -13.87 -10.16
N ILE A 36 0.56 -13.80 -9.34
CA ILE A 36 0.56 -14.18 -7.92
C ILE A 36 -0.72 -14.94 -7.63
N GLY A 37 -0.59 -16.16 -7.10
CA GLY A 37 -1.72 -17.00 -6.67
C GLY A 37 -2.11 -16.83 -5.20
N ALA A 38 -3.21 -17.48 -4.82
CA ALA A 38 -3.76 -17.47 -3.46
C ALA A 38 -2.83 -18.06 -2.40
N ASP A 39 -1.90 -18.94 -2.79
CA ASP A 39 -0.85 -19.50 -1.94
C ASP A 39 0.11 -18.41 -1.43
N GLN A 40 0.40 -17.42 -2.28
CA GLN A 40 1.26 -16.29 -1.95
C GLN A 40 0.48 -15.12 -1.35
N VAL A 41 -0.66 -14.76 -1.94
CA VAL A 41 -1.52 -13.63 -1.51
C VAL A 41 -2.98 -14.08 -1.62
N GLU A 42 -3.62 -14.31 -0.48
CA GLU A 42 -4.97 -14.93 -0.42
C GLU A 42 -6.05 -14.04 -1.00
N LYS A 43 -5.94 -12.72 -0.76
CA LYS A 43 -6.92 -11.74 -1.20
C LYS A 43 -6.22 -10.42 -1.52
N PRO A 44 -5.78 -10.20 -2.78
CA PRO A 44 -5.09 -8.99 -3.16
C PRO A 44 -6.03 -7.78 -3.11
N ASN A 45 -5.48 -6.58 -2.99
CA ASN A 45 -6.22 -5.33 -3.14
C ASN A 45 -5.38 -4.33 -3.95
N GLY A 46 -5.00 -3.18 -3.39
CA GLY A 46 -4.14 -2.22 -4.07
C GLY A 46 -2.80 -2.82 -4.50
N ILE A 47 -2.37 -2.44 -5.71
CA ILE A 47 -1.05 -2.78 -6.23
C ILE A 47 -0.39 -1.53 -6.81
N ALA A 48 0.94 -1.49 -6.79
CA ALA A 48 1.72 -0.43 -7.42
C ALA A 48 3.11 -0.94 -7.82
N LEU A 49 3.70 -0.32 -8.85
CA LEU A 49 5.08 -0.57 -9.25
C LEU A 49 6.02 0.45 -8.61
N SER A 50 7.22 0.02 -8.24
CA SER A 50 8.31 0.96 -7.93
C SER A 50 8.60 1.88 -9.12
N PRO A 51 9.21 3.06 -8.90
CA PRO A 51 9.45 4.03 -9.97
C PRO A 51 10.32 3.49 -11.12
N ASP A 52 11.23 2.57 -10.81
CA ASP A 52 12.10 1.89 -11.78
C ASP A 52 11.43 0.65 -12.42
N GLY A 53 10.22 0.29 -11.98
CA GLY A 53 9.50 -0.91 -12.44
C GLY A 53 10.09 -2.24 -11.96
N GLY A 54 11.07 -2.24 -11.06
CA GLY A 54 11.76 -3.45 -10.58
C GLY A 54 11.06 -4.18 -9.44
N THR A 55 10.04 -3.58 -8.82
CA THR A 55 9.30 -4.16 -7.69
C THR A 55 7.80 -3.97 -7.89
N LEU A 56 7.03 -5.04 -7.69
CA LEU A 56 5.59 -5.01 -7.55
C LEU A 56 5.21 -5.02 -6.06
N TYR A 57 4.51 -3.99 -5.62
CA TYR A 57 3.90 -3.92 -4.29
C TYR A 57 2.45 -4.39 -4.35
N VAL A 58 2.04 -5.20 -3.38
CA VAL A 58 0.71 -5.80 -3.31
C VAL A 58 0.18 -5.73 -1.88
N ALA A 59 -0.98 -5.10 -1.70
CA ALA A 59 -1.75 -5.20 -0.47
C ALA A 59 -2.48 -6.54 -0.43
N GLU A 60 -2.33 -7.27 0.67
CA GLU A 60 -3.18 -8.39 1.03
C GLU A 60 -4.17 -7.92 2.09
N ASN A 61 -5.45 -8.12 1.84
CA ASN A 61 -6.53 -7.66 2.70
C ASN A 61 -7.57 -8.77 2.82
N ASN A 62 -7.18 -9.92 3.37
CA ASN A 62 -8.13 -11.00 3.59
C ASN A 62 -9.02 -10.67 4.79
N ASN A 63 -10.22 -10.14 4.51
CA ASN A 63 -11.18 -9.67 5.50
C ASN A 63 -11.95 -10.78 6.26
N THR A 64 -11.47 -12.02 6.24
CA THR A 64 -11.96 -13.10 7.09
C THR A 64 -11.33 -13.02 8.49
N PRO A 65 -11.92 -13.66 9.54
CA PRO A 65 -11.41 -13.55 10.91
C PRO A 65 -9.93 -13.90 11.13
N ASN A 66 -9.35 -14.74 10.26
CA ASN A 66 -7.93 -15.17 10.33
C ASN A 66 -7.14 -14.77 9.08
N GLY A 67 -7.69 -13.88 8.26
CA GLY A 67 -7.07 -13.50 7.00
C GLY A 67 -5.86 -12.60 7.20
N ARG A 68 -4.88 -12.73 6.30
CA ARG A 68 -3.67 -11.91 6.34
C ARG A 68 -3.96 -10.47 5.90
N MET A 69 -3.37 -9.53 6.64
CA MET A 69 -3.39 -8.10 6.37
C MET A 69 -1.94 -7.61 6.22
N THR A 70 -1.42 -7.55 4.99
CA THR A 70 0.01 -7.27 4.76
C THR A 70 0.25 -6.35 3.57
N LEU A 71 1.34 -5.57 3.64
CA LEU A 71 1.96 -4.94 2.46
C LEU A 71 3.12 -5.82 2.02
N ASN A 72 3.08 -6.29 0.78
CA ASN A 72 4.05 -7.22 0.23
C ASN A 72 4.81 -6.60 -0.93
N ALA A 73 6.04 -7.06 -1.14
CA ALA A 73 6.85 -6.76 -2.31
C ALA A 73 7.33 -8.02 -3.00
N PHE A 74 7.40 -7.94 -4.33
CA PHE A 74 7.89 -8.95 -5.23
C PHE A 74 8.87 -8.30 -6.20
N THR A 75 10.11 -8.80 -6.26
CA THR A 75 11.06 -8.39 -7.29
C THR A 75 10.53 -8.83 -8.66
N ILE A 76 10.63 -7.97 -9.66
CA ILE A 76 10.28 -8.29 -11.05
C ILE A 76 11.56 -8.64 -11.81
N HIS A 77 11.62 -9.84 -12.37
CA HIS A 77 12.73 -10.29 -13.19
C HIS A 77 12.59 -9.82 -14.64
N GLY A 78 13.66 -9.91 -15.44
CA GLY A 78 13.67 -9.41 -16.82
C GLY A 78 12.67 -10.11 -17.76
N ASP A 79 12.26 -11.33 -17.44
CA ASP A 79 11.21 -12.10 -18.15
C ASP A 79 9.79 -11.83 -17.58
N GLY A 80 9.67 -10.88 -16.66
CA GLY A 80 8.46 -10.49 -15.96
C GLY A 80 7.98 -11.49 -14.90
N SER A 81 8.75 -12.56 -14.61
CA SER A 81 8.47 -13.44 -13.48
C SER A 81 8.72 -12.70 -12.14
N LEU A 82 8.10 -13.19 -11.07
CA LEU A 82 8.18 -12.57 -9.75
C LEU A 82 9.06 -13.39 -8.83
N GLY A 83 9.90 -12.69 -8.05
CA GLY A 83 10.67 -13.26 -6.97
C GLY A 83 9.81 -13.67 -5.76
N PRO A 84 10.42 -14.18 -4.69
CA PRO A 84 9.68 -14.59 -3.50
C PRO A 84 8.97 -13.42 -2.82
N LYS A 85 7.82 -13.71 -2.18
CA LYS A 85 7.07 -12.76 -1.36
C LYS A 85 7.95 -12.22 -0.24
N LYS A 86 8.04 -10.90 -0.12
CA LYS A 86 8.60 -10.21 1.04
C LYS A 86 7.52 -9.38 1.72
N VAL A 87 7.24 -9.68 2.99
CA VAL A 87 6.36 -8.83 3.82
C VAL A 87 7.14 -7.58 4.23
N ILE A 88 6.61 -6.41 3.89
CA ILE A 88 7.16 -5.09 4.27
C ILE A 88 6.49 -4.54 5.52
N VAL A 89 5.16 -4.71 5.60
CA VAL A 89 4.36 -4.34 6.76
C VAL A 89 3.38 -5.47 7.06
N ASP A 90 3.33 -5.87 8.32
CA ASP A 90 2.30 -6.75 8.85
C ASP A 90 1.37 -5.93 9.74
N PHE A 91 0.08 -5.90 9.37
CA PHE A 91 -0.95 -5.18 10.10
C PHE A 91 -1.59 -6.04 11.20
N GLY A 92 -1.29 -7.33 11.27
CA GLY A 92 -1.88 -8.26 12.22
C GLY A 92 -3.41 -8.24 12.15
N ALA A 93 -4.04 -7.90 13.28
CA ALA A 93 -5.50 -7.79 13.38
C ALA A 93 -6.07 -6.44 12.92
N GLU A 94 -5.23 -5.47 12.55
CA GLU A 94 -5.70 -4.19 12.02
C GLU A 94 -6.07 -4.31 10.54
N ALA A 95 -7.00 -3.45 10.09
CA ALA A 95 -7.35 -3.37 8.68
C ALA A 95 -6.11 -3.00 7.84
N GLY A 96 -5.87 -3.78 6.79
CA GLY A 96 -4.80 -3.57 5.84
C GLY A 96 -5.04 -2.41 4.89
N ILE A 97 -4.21 -2.37 3.85
CA ILE A 97 -4.29 -1.35 2.80
C ILE A 97 -5.44 -1.69 1.85
N ASP A 98 -6.19 -0.68 1.44
CA ASP A 98 -7.13 -0.76 0.33
C ASP A 98 -6.35 -0.49 -0.98
N GLY A 99 -6.53 0.67 -1.61
CA GLY A 99 -5.68 1.15 -2.69
C GLY A 99 -4.35 1.78 -2.22
N MET A 100 -3.37 1.79 -3.12
CA MET A 100 -2.09 2.47 -2.92
C MET A 100 -1.59 3.11 -4.22
N THR A 101 -0.59 3.96 -4.10
CA THR A 101 0.17 4.54 -5.22
C THR A 101 1.57 4.91 -4.75
N ILE A 102 2.47 5.23 -5.68
CA ILE A 102 3.90 5.44 -5.39
C ILE A 102 4.36 6.76 -6.01
N ASP A 103 5.17 7.52 -5.27
CA ASP A 103 5.81 8.73 -5.80
C ASP A 103 7.18 8.45 -6.46
N VAL A 104 7.75 9.47 -7.09
CA VAL A 104 9.04 9.38 -7.80
C VAL A 104 10.23 9.06 -6.89
N GLN A 105 10.08 9.18 -5.57
CA GLN A 105 11.12 8.83 -4.59
C GLN A 105 10.94 7.39 -4.07
N GLY A 106 9.89 6.68 -4.51
CA GLY A 106 9.58 5.33 -4.07
C GLY A 106 8.79 5.26 -2.77
N ASN A 107 8.21 6.37 -2.31
CA ASN A 107 7.32 6.34 -1.15
C ASN A 107 5.94 5.81 -1.56
N ILE A 108 5.42 4.89 -0.77
CA ILE A 108 4.12 4.23 -0.98
C ILE A 108 3.07 4.97 -0.17
N TYR A 109 2.10 5.56 -0.84
CA TYR A 109 0.94 6.19 -0.24
C TYR A 109 -0.19 5.17 -0.22
N ALA A 110 -0.63 4.80 0.97
CA ALA A 110 -1.56 3.72 1.18
C ALA A 110 -2.82 4.22 1.90
N ALA A 111 -3.98 3.87 1.36
CA ALA A 111 -5.24 4.11 2.02
C ALA A 111 -5.47 3.02 3.08
N VAL A 112 -5.42 3.40 4.36
CA VAL A 112 -5.59 2.49 5.50
C VAL A 112 -6.93 2.77 6.17
N ARG A 113 -7.72 1.71 6.40
CA ARG A 113 -9.09 1.81 6.93
C ARG A 113 -9.19 1.49 8.44
N SER A 114 -8.07 1.52 9.16
CA SER A 114 -8.02 1.22 10.60
C SER A 114 -8.74 2.31 11.41
N THR A 115 -9.55 1.91 12.40
CA THR A 115 -10.27 2.82 13.31
C THR A 115 -9.34 3.68 14.17
N ASN A 116 -8.12 3.18 14.43
CA ASN A 116 -7.09 3.90 15.19
C ASN A 116 -6.07 4.63 14.30
N ARG A 117 -6.05 4.33 12.98
CA ARG A 117 -5.09 4.85 11.99
C ARG A 117 -5.75 5.02 10.61
N PHE A 118 -6.81 5.82 10.54
CA PHE A 118 -7.52 6.08 9.29
C PHE A 118 -6.79 7.13 8.44
N GLY A 119 -6.90 6.99 7.11
CA GLY A 119 -6.42 7.99 6.15
C GLY A 119 -5.27 7.48 5.29
N ILE A 120 -4.46 8.41 4.78
CA ILE A 120 -3.31 8.10 3.93
C ILE A 120 -2.06 7.96 4.79
N VAL A 121 -1.46 6.77 4.76
CA VAL A 121 -0.20 6.45 5.44
C VAL A 121 0.89 6.31 4.39
N VAL A 122 2.08 6.82 4.71
CA VAL A 122 3.25 6.72 3.84
C VAL A 122 4.20 5.64 4.34
N TYR A 123 4.58 4.72 3.46
CA TYR A 123 5.56 3.67 3.71
C TYR A 123 6.76 3.83 2.80
N THR A 124 7.91 3.38 3.26
CA THR A 124 9.11 3.20 2.43
C THR A 124 9.30 1.73 2.11
N SER A 125 10.16 1.40 1.16
CA SER A 125 10.53 0.01 0.83
C SER A 125 11.14 -0.76 2.03
N SER A 126 11.56 -0.06 3.08
CA SER A 126 12.08 -0.62 4.34
C SER A 126 11.05 -0.71 5.46
N GLY A 127 9.78 -0.33 5.23
CA GLY A 127 8.68 -0.65 6.15
C GLY A 127 8.07 0.50 6.94
N PHE A 128 8.69 1.69 7.05
CA PHE A 128 8.04 2.80 7.76
C PHE A 128 8.61 4.19 7.46
N GLY A 129 7.71 5.16 7.23
CA GLY A 129 8.00 6.58 7.13
C GLY A 129 6.75 7.40 7.48
N ASN A 130 6.47 7.59 8.78
CA ASN A 130 5.27 8.29 9.22
C ASN A 130 5.37 9.80 8.92
N LEU A 131 4.61 10.29 7.93
CA LEU A 131 4.38 11.73 7.73
C LEU A 131 3.16 12.26 8.49
N GLY A 132 2.55 11.44 9.35
CA GLY A 132 1.34 11.76 10.10
C GLY A 132 0.06 11.49 9.28
N PRO A 133 -1.09 11.29 9.94
CA PRO A 133 -2.36 11.11 9.25
C PRO A 133 -2.69 12.38 8.45
N TYR A 134 -2.94 12.24 7.14
CA TYR A 134 -3.66 13.30 6.42
C TYR A 134 -5.09 13.34 7.01
N PRO A 135 -5.57 14.48 7.53
CA PRO A 135 -6.78 14.56 8.33
C PRO A 135 -8.04 14.52 7.45
N ASP A 136 -8.17 13.50 6.60
CA ASP A 136 -9.46 13.14 6.04
C ASP A 136 -10.07 12.08 6.96
N ARG A 137 -11.14 12.48 7.65
CA ARG A 137 -11.86 11.66 8.65
C ARG A 137 -12.66 10.50 8.04
N ASP A 138 -12.62 10.34 6.72
CA ASP A 138 -13.39 9.35 5.99
C ASP A 138 -12.47 8.41 5.20
N THR A 139 -12.82 7.11 5.17
CA THR A 139 -12.00 6.06 4.56
C THR A 139 -11.70 6.34 3.09
N ALA A 140 -10.43 6.59 2.75
CA ALA A 140 -9.98 6.56 1.37
C ALA A 140 -9.97 5.09 0.88
N ASN A 141 -10.34 4.87 -0.38
CA ASN A 141 -10.41 3.51 -0.93
C ASN A 141 -9.41 3.32 -2.07
N GLN A 142 -9.12 4.37 -2.85
CA GLN A 142 -8.14 4.34 -3.94
C GLN A 142 -7.40 5.66 -4.07
N LEU A 143 -6.14 5.57 -4.52
CA LEU A 143 -5.29 6.70 -4.81
C LEU A 143 -4.83 6.60 -6.27
N LEU A 144 -4.93 7.70 -7.00
CA LEU A 144 -4.40 7.81 -8.36
C LEU A 144 -3.65 9.13 -8.47
N PHE A 145 -2.35 9.08 -8.67
CA PHE A 145 -1.61 10.27 -9.08
C PHE A 145 -1.58 10.35 -10.60
N TRP A 146 -2.04 11.48 -11.14
CA TRP A 146 -1.83 11.85 -12.55
C TRP A 146 -0.93 13.08 -12.61
N HIS A 147 0.05 13.07 -13.53
CA HIS A 147 0.96 14.20 -13.74
C HIS A 147 0.60 14.98 -15.00
N ARG A 148 0.27 16.26 -14.86
CA ARG A 148 0.37 17.26 -15.92
C ARG A 148 1.14 18.46 -15.36
N ARG A 149 2.40 18.61 -15.77
CA ARG A 149 3.30 19.75 -15.46
C ARG A 149 3.23 20.27 -14.01
N GLY A 150 3.93 19.62 -13.09
CA GLY A 150 4.48 20.32 -11.91
C GLY A 150 3.61 20.43 -10.66
N SER A 151 2.41 19.85 -10.61
CA SER A 151 1.64 19.72 -9.37
C SER A 151 0.86 18.41 -9.33
N GLN A 152 1.08 17.61 -8.28
CA GLN A 152 0.33 16.39 -8.02
C GLN A 152 -0.96 16.71 -7.27
N ARG A 153 -2.02 15.90 -7.46
CA ARG A 153 -2.86 15.28 -6.42
C ARG A 153 -4.20 14.79 -7.00
N ALA A 154 -4.57 13.53 -6.74
CA ALA A 154 -5.97 13.11 -6.70
C ALA A 154 -6.16 11.94 -5.72
N VAL A 155 -7.05 12.13 -4.74
CA VAL A 155 -7.53 11.07 -3.84
C VAL A 155 -8.93 10.67 -4.29
N ARG A 156 -9.19 9.37 -4.45
CA ARG A 156 -10.53 8.87 -4.81
C ARG A 156 -11.25 8.41 -3.53
N HIS A 157 -12.31 9.14 -3.21
CA HIS A 157 -13.24 8.82 -2.14
C HIS A 157 -14.57 8.35 -2.77
N GLY A 158 -14.83 7.04 -2.81
CA GLY A 158 -16.03 6.49 -3.45
C GLY A 158 -16.23 7.01 -4.89
N ARG A 159 -17.24 7.87 -5.09
CA ARG A 159 -17.56 8.52 -6.39
C ARG A 159 -17.00 9.95 -6.56
N ARG A 160 -16.24 10.51 -5.61
CA ARG A 160 -15.67 11.87 -5.69
C ARG A 160 -14.14 11.88 -5.75
N TRP A 161 -13.62 12.84 -6.51
CA TRP A 161 -12.21 13.18 -6.62
C TRP A 161 -11.91 14.41 -5.75
N LEU A 162 -10.86 14.34 -4.93
CA LEU A 162 -10.39 15.46 -4.12
C LEU A 162 -9.01 15.91 -4.61
N VAL A 163 -8.86 17.22 -4.83
CA VAL A 163 -7.59 17.92 -5.08
C VAL A 163 -7.25 18.72 -3.82
N PRO A 164 -6.30 18.29 -2.99
CA PRO A 164 -5.85 19.04 -1.83
C PRO A 164 -5.18 20.36 -2.26
N HIS A 165 -5.53 21.48 -1.63
CA HIS A 165 -4.85 22.77 -1.79
C HIS A 165 -3.50 22.77 -1.05
N HIS A 166 -2.48 23.42 -1.62
CA HIS A 166 -1.15 23.59 -1.00
C HIS A 166 -1.15 24.85 -0.13
N ASP A 167 -0.73 24.75 1.14
CA ASP A 167 -0.23 25.90 1.91
C ASP A 167 1.26 25.64 2.20
N GLU A 168 2.14 26.44 1.60
CA GLU A 168 3.59 26.22 1.50
C GLU A 168 4.39 26.55 2.78
N ARG A 169 3.77 26.61 3.97
CA ARG A 169 4.43 27.16 5.18
C ARG A 169 4.77 26.17 6.30
N ARG A 170 5.09 24.91 6.01
CA ARG A 170 5.69 24.02 7.03
C ARG A 170 6.90 23.28 6.47
N ARG A 171 8.09 23.88 6.65
CA ARG A 171 9.38 23.19 6.47
C ARG A 171 9.48 22.04 7.47
N ILE A 172 9.83 20.85 6.99
CA ILE A 172 10.03 19.63 7.77
C ILE A 172 11.42 19.67 8.42
N PRO A 173 11.57 19.54 9.75
CA PRO A 173 12.88 19.41 10.38
C PRO A 173 13.46 17.99 10.20
N PRO A 174 14.79 17.83 10.11
CA PRO A 174 15.43 16.54 9.88
C PRO A 174 15.27 15.59 11.08
N LEU A 175 15.10 14.29 10.76
CA LEU A 175 14.98 13.19 11.71
C LEU A 175 16.27 13.02 12.55
N HIS A 176 16.20 13.29 13.85
CA HIS A 176 17.26 12.91 14.79
C HIS A 176 17.19 11.41 15.10
N ARG A 177 18.30 10.69 14.87
CA ARG A 177 18.54 9.35 15.40
C ARG A 177 18.69 9.43 16.92
N SER A 178 17.81 8.78 17.67
CA SER A 178 18.00 8.51 19.09
C SER A 178 18.70 7.16 19.26
N LEU A 179 20.02 7.18 19.44
CA LEU A 179 20.78 6.08 20.06
C LEU A 179 20.61 6.18 21.58
N GLY A 180 20.27 5.06 22.23
CA GLY A 180 20.02 5.02 23.67
C GLY A 180 21.28 5.10 24.53
N GLN A 181 21.10 5.50 25.80
CA GLN A 181 21.84 4.99 26.96
C GLN A 181 20.97 5.12 28.21
N GLY A 182 20.90 4.05 28.99
CA GLY A 182 20.18 4.03 30.26
C GLY A 182 20.95 4.71 31.39
N ARG A 183 20.21 5.09 32.45
CA ARG A 183 20.73 5.15 33.81
C ARG A 183 19.58 5.07 34.82
N LEU A 184 19.75 4.16 35.78
CA LEU A 184 18.94 4.01 36.99
C LEU A 184 18.93 5.32 37.81
N GLY A 185 17.80 5.61 38.47
CA GLY A 185 17.67 6.67 39.46
C GLY A 185 16.57 6.34 40.47
N ARG A 186 16.96 6.30 41.75
CA ARG A 186 16.27 5.74 42.93
C ARG A 186 14.95 6.42 43.35
N THR A 187 14.13 5.60 44.00
CA THR A 187 13.10 5.90 45.00
C THR A 187 13.57 6.88 46.08
N VAL A 188 12.74 7.87 46.44
CA VAL A 188 12.66 8.44 47.80
C VAL A 188 11.21 8.78 48.12
N ARG A 189 10.70 8.21 49.22
CA ARG A 189 9.48 8.61 49.92
C ARG A 189 9.74 9.88 50.73
N ARG A 190 8.72 10.73 50.87
CA ARG A 190 8.31 11.28 52.16
C ARG A 190 6.79 11.21 52.26
#